data_AF-A0A7V8QLN5-F1
#
_entry.id   AF-A0A7V8QLN5-F1
#
_cell.length_a   1.000
_cell.length_b   1.000
_cell.length_c   1.000
_cell.angle_alpha   90.00
_cell.angle_beta   90.00
_cell.angle_gamma   90.00
#
_symmetry.space_group_name_H-M   'P 1'
#
loop_
_entity.id
_entity.type
_entity.pdbx_description
1 polymer ?
#
loop_
_entity_poly.entity_id
_entity_poly.type
_entity_poly.pdbx_seq_one_letter_code
_entity_poly.pdbx_strand_id
1 'polypeptide(L)'
;MTDIALEFELADSANGEAMAEELKKRLAAMEDVEAVDTMAEEPRTVAEIVAIVAAGVVLIDHGTSAVSSLAKFVRALRELMQEVGDLKKAYIEIRGKKVDVTALSEEEIESL
;
A
#
# COMPACT_ATOMS: atom_id res chain seq x y z
N MET A 1 14.37 -2.45 -9.87
CA MET A 1 13.59 -2.96 -8.73
C MET A 1 13.56 -1.87 -7.67
N THR A 2 12.37 -1.62 -7.12
CA THR A 2 12.15 -0.57 -6.12
C THR A 2 11.40 -1.18 -4.95
N ASP A 3 11.98 -1.09 -3.75
CA ASP A 3 11.33 -1.52 -2.51
C ASP A 3 10.41 -0.42 -1.97
N ILE A 4 9.20 -0.80 -1.62
CA ILE A 4 8.15 0.09 -1.12
C ILE A 4 7.57 -0.50 0.15
N ALA A 5 7.51 0.30 1.21
CA ALA A 5 6.73 -0.04 2.40
C ALA A 5 5.35 0.64 2.32
N LEU A 6 4.33 -0.15 2.63
CA LEU A 6 2.93 0.28 2.68
C LEU A 6 2.39 0.05 4.07
N GLU A 7 1.45 0.91 4.45
CA GLU A 7 0.67 0.74 5.67
C GLU A 7 -0.79 1.00 5.37
N PHE A 8 -1.65 0.05 5.70
CA PHE A 8 -3.10 0.14 5.51
C PHE A 8 -3.78 0.31 6.87
N GLU A 9 -4.56 1.37 7.00
CA GLU A 9 -5.49 1.55 8.13
C GLU A 9 -6.82 0.88 7.79
N LEU A 10 -7.27 -0.02 8.65
CA LEU A 10 -8.51 -0.77 8.45
C LEU A 10 -9.70 -0.13 9.18
N ALA A 11 -10.91 -0.48 8.73
CA ALA A 11 -12.13 -0.19 9.45
C ALA A 11 -12.15 -0.88 10.83
N ASP A 12 -12.85 -0.30 11.81
CA ASP A 12 -12.80 -0.75 13.21
C ASP A 12 -13.38 -2.17 13.40
N SER A 13 -14.19 -2.64 12.45
CA SER A 13 -14.77 -3.98 12.41
C SER A 13 -14.01 -4.98 11.52
N ALA A 14 -12.95 -4.55 10.85
CA ALA A 14 -12.22 -5.40 9.91
C ALA A 14 -11.33 -6.41 10.64
N ASN A 15 -11.24 -7.63 10.09
CA ASN A 15 -10.31 -8.63 10.57
C ASN A 15 -8.93 -8.39 9.93
N GLY A 16 -7.96 -7.94 10.75
CA GLY A 16 -6.61 -7.61 10.29
C GLY A 16 -5.86 -8.76 9.62
N GLU A 17 -5.96 -9.98 10.14
CA GLU A 17 -5.28 -11.15 9.55
C GLU A 17 -5.89 -11.54 8.21
N ALA A 18 -7.22 -11.62 8.14
CA ALA A 18 -7.92 -11.93 6.90
C ALA A 18 -7.66 -10.85 5.83
N MET A 19 -7.57 -9.59 6.26
CA MET A 19 -7.27 -8.47 5.36
C MET A 19 -5.81 -8.49 4.90
N ALA A 20 -4.86 -8.84 5.77
CA ALA A 20 -3.46 -8.98 5.38
C ALA A 20 -3.28 -10.04 4.29
N GLU A 21 -3.91 -11.21 4.45
CA GLU A 21 -3.88 -12.28 3.45
C GLU A 21 -4.55 -11.87 2.13
N GLU A 22 -5.70 -11.18 2.19
CA GLU A 22 -6.37 -10.68 0.98
C GLU A 22 -5.52 -9.61 0.27
N LEU A 23 -4.97 -8.65 1.01
CA LEU A 23 -4.06 -7.63 0.48
C LEU A 23 -2.83 -8.27 -0.16
N LYS A 24 -2.21 -9.25 0.50
CA LYS A 24 -1.06 -9.99 -0.05
C LYS A 24 -1.38 -10.59 -1.40
N LYS A 25 -2.51 -11.29 -1.49
CA LYS A 25 -2.96 -11.94 -2.73
C LYS A 25 -3.24 -10.93 -3.84
N ARG A 26 -3.91 -9.82 -3.51
CA ARG A 26 -4.26 -8.75 -4.46
C ARG A 26 -3.03 -8.02 -4.98
N LEU A 27 -2.14 -7.61 -4.07
CA LEU A 27 -0.89 -6.92 -4.42
C LEU A 27 0.03 -7.83 -5.23
N ALA A 28 0.16 -9.12 -4.88
CA ALA A 28 0.98 -10.06 -5.62
C ALA A 28 0.43 -10.41 -7.02
N ALA A 29 -0.84 -10.09 -7.29
CA ALA A 29 -1.45 -10.26 -8.60
C ALA A 29 -1.28 -9.01 -9.51
N MET A 30 -0.73 -7.91 -8.99
CA MET A 30 -0.47 -6.71 -9.78
C MET A 30 0.71 -6.94 -10.74
N GLU A 31 0.57 -6.47 -11.98
CA GLU A 31 1.57 -6.68 -13.04
C GLU A 31 2.97 -6.13 -12.68
N ASP A 32 3.00 -4.97 -12.00
CA ASP A 32 4.24 -4.28 -11.65
C ASP A 32 4.86 -4.80 -10.33
N VAL A 33 4.35 -5.87 -9.72
CA VAL A 33 4.77 -6.38 -8.40
C VAL A 33 5.51 -7.71 -8.52
N GLU A 34 6.74 -7.77 -8.02
CA GLU A 34 7.58 -8.98 -8.00
C GLU A 34 7.36 -9.81 -6.74
N ALA A 35 7.27 -9.14 -5.59
CA ALA A 35 7.15 -9.78 -4.30
C ALA A 35 6.33 -8.93 -3.34
N VAL A 36 5.59 -9.60 -2.46
CA VAL A 36 4.79 -8.97 -1.40
C VAL A 36 4.96 -9.74 -0.11
N ASP A 37 5.26 -9.02 0.96
CA ASP A 37 5.15 -9.50 2.33
C ASP A 37 4.16 -8.62 3.09
N THR A 38 3.32 -9.21 3.93
CA THR A 38 2.28 -8.49 4.68
C THR A 38 2.22 -9.00 6.11
N MET A 39 2.05 -8.10 7.06
CA MET A 39 1.89 -8.43 8.47
C MET A 39 0.77 -7.58 9.06
N ALA A 40 -0.17 -8.24 9.75
CA ALA A 40 -1.13 -7.53 10.60
C ALA A 40 -0.40 -7.06 11.87
N GLU A 41 -0.45 -5.76 12.14
CA GLU A 41 0.08 -5.17 13.37
C GLU A 41 -1.07 -4.82 14.32
N GLU A 42 -0.84 -5.08 15.61
CA GLU A 42 -1.73 -4.56 16.65
C GLU A 42 -1.53 -3.04 16.81
N PRO A 43 -2.62 -2.25 16.96
CA PRO A 43 -2.51 -0.80 17.14
C PRO A 43 -1.64 -0.46 18.35
N ARG A 44 -0.61 0.36 18.12
CA ARG A 44 0.35 0.77 19.17
C ARG A 44 -0.23 1.80 20.16
N THR A 45 -1.46 2.29 19.94
CA THR A 45 -2.08 3.36 20.75
C THR A 45 -3.55 3.10 21.10
N VAL A 46 -3.91 3.37 22.36
CA VAL A 46 -5.23 3.13 22.99
C VAL A 46 -6.35 4.07 22.48
N ALA A 47 -6.02 5.08 21.66
CA ALA A 47 -6.98 6.13 21.31
C ALA A 47 -7.94 5.77 20.18
N GLU A 48 -7.62 4.79 19.33
CA GLU A 48 -8.53 4.19 18.34
C GLU A 48 -7.91 2.83 17.98
N ILE A 49 -8.68 1.74 18.09
CA ILE A 49 -8.23 0.40 17.68
C ILE A 49 -8.26 0.36 16.15
N VAL A 50 -7.31 1.05 15.51
CA VAL A 50 -7.12 0.95 14.07
C VAL A 50 -6.25 -0.28 13.84
N ALA A 51 -6.84 -1.36 13.33
CA ALA A 51 -6.03 -2.47 12.85
C ALA A 51 -5.18 -1.98 11.67
N ILE A 52 -3.89 -2.31 11.69
CA ILE A 52 -2.93 -1.88 10.68
C ILE A 52 -2.42 -3.11 9.93
N VAL A 53 -2.32 -3.03 8.61
CA VAL A 53 -1.55 -4.01 7.81
C VAL A 53 -0.33 -3.31 7.25
N ALA A 54 0.86 -3.75 7.63
CA ALA A 54 2.09 -3.35 6.97
C ALA A 54 2.33 -4.27 5.77
N ALA A 55 2.76 -3.72 4.62
CA ALA A 55 3.16 -4.52 3.47
C ALA A 55 4.47 -4.03 2.86
N GLY A 56 5.42 -4.94 2.65
CA GLY A 56 6.61 -4.70 1.82
C GLY A 56 6.33 -5.17 0.39
N VAL A 57 6.52 -4.28 -0.58
CA VAL A 57 6.26 -4.56 -2.00
C VAL A 57 7.53 -4.26 -2.81
N VAL A 58 7.94 -5.20 -3.65
CA VAL A 58 9.04 -5.02 -4.60
C VAL A 58 8.45 -4.79 -5.98
N LEU A 59 8.71 -3.62 -6.58
CA LEU A 59 8.22 -3.32 -7.93
C LEU A 59 9.23 -3.73 -9.01
N ILE A 60 8.69 -4.29 -10.10
CA ILE A 60 9.44 -4.58 -11.33
C ILE A 60 9.69 -3.28 -12.10
N ASP A 61 10.94 -3.10 -12.51
CA ASP A 61 11.29 -2.03 -13.44
C ASP A 61 11.21 -2.59 -14.87
N HIS A 62 10.17 -2.23 -15.61
CA HIS A 62 9.96 -2.66 -16.99
C HIS A 62 10.82 -1.89 -18.01
N GLY A 63 11.90 -1.23 -17.57
CA GLY A 63 12.76 -0.40 -18.42
C GLY A 63 12.22 1.00 -18.67
N THR A 64 11.14 1.37 -17.98
CA THR A 64 10.63 2.74 -17.85
C THR A 64 11.13 3.36 -16.54
N SER A 65 11.09 4.68 -16.36
CA SER A 65 11.61 5.28 -15.11
C SER A 65 10.89 4.68 -13.89
N ALA A 66 11.61 4.50 -12.77
CA ALA A 66 11.03 4.00 -11.51
C ALA A 66 9.77 4.79 -11.07
N VAL A 67 9.74 6.09 -11.39
CA VAL A 67 8.60 6.99 -11.20
C VAL A 67 7.35 6.50 -11.93
N SER A 68 7.48 6.04 -13.18
CA SER A 68 6.34 5.59 -13.98
C SER A 68 5.73 4.28 -13.44
N SER A 69 6.56 3.34 -13.00
CA SER A 69 6.09 2.11 -12.35
C SER A 69 5.40 2.43 -11.01
N LEU A 70 5.97 3.36 -10.23
CA LEU A 70 5.37 3.84 -9.00
C LEU A 70 4.01 4.50 -9.25
N ALA A 71 3.88 5.34 -10.27
CA ALA A 71 2.61 6.00 -10.62
C ALA A 71 1.52 4.99 -11.00
N LYS A 72 1.85 3.98 -11.80
CA LYS A 72 0.93 2.88 -12.13
C LYS A 72 0.51 2.10 -10.89
N PHE A 73 1.49 1.75 -10.05
CA PHE A 73 1.26 1.05 -8.80
C PHE A 73 0.33 1.84 -7.87
N VAL A 74 0.56 3.14 -7.68
CA VAL A 74 -0.31 4.01 -6.87
C VAL A 74 -1.73 4.07 -7.42
N ARG A 75 -1.91 4.13 -8.73
CA ARG A 75 -3.24 4.08 -9.36
C ARG A 75 -3.93 2.73 -9.08
N ALA A 76 -3.25 1.61 -9.33
CA ALA A 76 -3.79 0.28 -9.04
C ALA A 76 -4.13 0.09 -7.54
N LEU A 77 -3.32 0.67 -6.65
CA LEU A 77 -3.55 0.65 -5.22
C LEU A 77 -4.81 1.44 -4.83
N ARG A 78 -5.06 2.59 -5.45
CA ARG A 78 -6.31 3.36 -5.24
C ARG A 78 -7.54 2.60 -5.70
N GLU A 79 -7.45 1.93 -6.84
CA GLU A 79 -8.53 1.07 -7.34
C GLU A 79 -8.80 -0.08 -6.36
N LEU A 80 -7.74 -0.74 -5.88
CA LEU A 80 -7.85 -1.77 -4.85
C LEU A 80 -8.54 -1.24 -3.57
N MET A 81 -8.20 -0.04 -3.12
CA MET A 81 -8.84 0.58 -1.96
C MET A 81 -10.34 0.86 -2.18
N GLN A 82 -10.75 1.19 -3.40
CA GLN A 82 -12.16 1.39 -3.71
C GLN A 82 -12.94 0.07 -3.76
N GLU A 83 -12.29 -1.01 -4.19
CA GLU A 83 -12.88 -2.35 -4.20
C GLU A 83 -12.98 -2.96 -2.80
N VAL A 84 -11.97 -2.73 -1.95
CA VAL A 84 -11.90 -3.27 -0.60
C VAL A 84 -12.46 -2.24 0.38
N GLY A 85 -13.78 -2.31 0.62
CA GLY A 85 -14.50 -1.34 1.46
C GLY A 85 -14.07 -1.25 2.93
N ASP A 86 -13.25 -2.18 3.40
CA ASP A 86 -12.71 -2.20 4.77
C ASP A 86 -11.40 -1.40 4.93
N LEU A 87 -10.84 -0.84 3.85
CA LEU A 87 -9.65 0.01 3.90
C LEU A 87 -10.04 1.47 4.13
N LYS A 88 -9.66 2.04 5.28
CA LYS A 88 -9.85 3.47 5.59
C LYS A 88 -8.82 4.33 4.87
N LYS A 89 -7.53 3.95 4.94
CA LYS A 89 -6.42 4.66 4.32
C LYS A 89 -5.30 3.71 3.92
N ALA A 90 -4.49 4.14 2.97
CA ALA A 90 -3.22 3.50 2.65
C ALA A 90 -2.14 4.57 2.62
N TYR A 91 -0.99 4.21 3.16
CA TYR A 91 0.18 5.05 3.20
C TYR A 91 1.32 4.35 2.49
N ILE A 92 2.13 5.13 1.78
CA ILE A 92 3.34 4.66 1.13
C ILE A 92 4.55 5.37 1.74
N GLU A 93 5.58 4.61 2.11
CA GLU A 93 6.83 5.17 2.57
C GLU A 93 7.81 5.30 1.41
N ILE A 94 8.21 6.55 1.12
CA ILE A 94 9.15 6.87 0.05
C ILE A 94 10.24 7.76 0.64
N ARG A 95 11.49 7.28 0.60
CA ARG A 95 12.67 7.98 1.16
C ARG A 95 12.49 8.40 2.62
N GLY A 96 11.86 7.56 3.45
CA GLY A 96 11.62 7.83 4.87
C GLY A 96 10.47 8.80 5.16
N LYS A 97 9.67 9.16 4.14
CA LYS A 97 8.44 9.93 4.31
C LYS A 97 7.23 9.05 4.03
N LYS A 98 6.32 8.99 5.00
CA LYS A 98 5.01 8.35 4.86
C LYS A 98 4.03 9.33 4.23
N VAL A 99 3.45 8.95 3.09
CA VAL A 99 2.51 9.78 2.33
C VAL A 99 1.20 9.03 2.14
N ASP A 100 0.08 9.71 2.30
CA ASP A 100 -1.24 9.13 2.04
C ASP A 100 -1.44 8.92 0.53
N VAL A 101 -1.73 7.67 0.17
CA VAL A 101 -1.92 7.23 -1.22
C VAL A 101 -3.08 7.98 -1.88
N THR A 102 -4.10 8.40 -1.13
CA THR A 102 -5.25 9.15 -1.66
C THR A 102 -4.92 10.62 -1.94
N ALA A 103 -3.89 11.16 -1.29
CA ALA A 103 -3.47 12.56 -1.41
C ALA A 103 -2.39 12.78 -2.47
N LEU A 104 -1.67 11.74 -2.91
CA LEU A 104 -0.59 11.84 -3.90
C LEU A 104 -1.07 12.33 -5.28
N SER A 105 -0.65 13.52 -5.71
CA SER A 105 -0.82 13.94 -7.10
C SER A 105 0.19 13.26 -8.04
N GLU A 106 -0.10 13.23 -9.34
CA GLU A 106 0.86 12.72 -10.35
C GLU A 106 2.15 13.53 -10.36
N GLU A 107 2.06 14.85 -10.23
CA GLU A 107 3.22 15.73 -10.12
C GLU A 107 4.07 15.42 -8.87
N GLU A 108 3.43 15.11 -7.73
CA GLU A 108 4.15 14.70 -6.53
C GLU A 108 4.85 13.36 -6.73
N ILE A 109 4.21 12.39 -7.39
CA ILE A 109 4.82 11.10 -7.74
C ILE A 109 6.01 11.30 -8.68
N GLU A 110 5.90 12.21 -9.64
CA GLU A 110 6.98 12.56 -10.58
C GLU A 110 8.15 13.31 -9.93
N SER A 111 7.89 14.03 -8.84
CA SER A 111 8.90 14.78 -8.09
C SER A 111 9.69 13.95 -7.07
N LEU A 112 9.25 12.71 -6.81
CA LEU A 112 9.94 11.76 -5.92
C LEU A 112 11.15 11.16 -6.62
#